data_AF-A0AAD4S328-F1
#
_entry.id   AF-A0AAD4S328-F1
#
_cell.length_a   1.000
_cell.length_b   1.000
_cell.length_c   1.000
_cell.angle_alpha   90.00
_cell.angle_beta   90.00
_cell.angle_gamma   90.00
#
_symmetry.space_group_name_H-M   'P 1'
#
loop_
_entity.id
_entity.type
_entity.pdbx_description
1 polymer ?
#
loop_
_entity_poly.entity_id
_entity_poly.type
_entity_poly.pdbx_seq_one_letter_code
_entity_poly.pdbx_strand_id
1 'polypeptide(L)'
;MELNLLGRRSGKSPQRIAIPPPVYSSQPSHMSSFKPSSTLYDSSSVISRIRLFCPICLSNPKDMAFGCGHQTCCECGQDLQLCPIC
;
A
#
# COMPACT_ATOMS: atom_id res chain seq x y z
N MET A 1 2.03 -29.34 -29.39
CA MET A 1 2.63 -27.99 -29.35
C MET A 1 3.08 -27.75 -27.92
N GLU A 2 4.37 -27.91 -27.63
CA GLU A 2 4.94 -27.63 -26.30
C GLU A 2 5.84 -26.39 -26.40
N LEU A 3 5.53 -25.35 -25.62
CA LEU A 3 6.24 -24.07 -25.63
C LEU A 3 7.32 -24.08 -24.52
N ASN A 4 8.56 -24.34 -24.93
CA ASN A 4 9.78 -24.23 -24.09
C ASN A 4 10.09 -22.76 -23.73
N LEU A 5 9.32 -22.11 -22.86
CA LEU A 5 9.44 -20.66 -22.62
C LEU A 5 10.34 -20.23 -21.44
N LEU A 6 10.88 -21.13 -20.62
CA LEU A 6 11.65 -20.69 -19.44
C LEU A 6 13.13 -21.04 -19.52
N GLY A 7 13.83 -20.31 -20.40
CA GLY A 7 15.28 -20.17 -20.30
C GLY A 7 15.64 -19.46 -18.99
N ARG A 8 16.11 -20.22 -17.99
CA ARG A 8 16.62 -19.68 -16.73
C ARG A 8 17.87 -18.85 -16.98
N ARG A 9 17.72 -17.53 -17.10
CA ARG A 9 18.84 -16.59 -16.99
C ARG A 9 19.05 -16.29 -15.50
N SER A 10 19.95 -17.02 -14.87
CA SER A 10 20.45 -16.62 -13.54
C SER A 10 21.30 -15.37 -13.73
N GLY A 11 20.75 -14.21 -13.42
CA GLY A 11 21.50 -12.95 -13.37
C GLY A 11 22.45 -12.99 -12.19
N LYS A 12 23.67 -13.51 -12.40
CA LYS A 12 24.77 -13.39 -11.44
C LYS A 12 25.28 -11.94 -11.45
N SER A 13 24.56 -11.05 -10.78
CA SER A 13 25.07 -9.71 -10.46
C SER A 13 26.03 -9.86 -9.26
N PRO A 14 27.34 -9.58 -9.41
CA PRO A 14 28.33 -9.81 -8.35
C PRO A 14 28.12 -8.99 -7.07
N GLN A 15 27.11 -8.13 -7.02
CA GLN A 15 26.90 -7.15 -5.94
C GLN A 15 25.50 -7.18 -5.34
N ARG A 16 24.69 -8.22 -5.60
CA ARG A 16 23.45 -8.42 -4.83
C ARG A 16 23.74 -9.24 -3.58
N ILE A 17 24.32 -8.58 -2.59
CA ILE A 17 24.34 -9.09 -1.22
C ILE A 17 22.90 -9.05 -0.73
N ALA A 18 22.35 -10.21 -0.34
CA ALA A 18 21.02 -10.26 0.25
C ALA A 18 21.02 -9.41 1.53
N ILE A 19 20.12 -8.43 1.59
CA ILE A 19 19.92 -7.65 2.81
C ILE A 19 19.34 -8.63 3.85
N PRO A 20 19.83 -8.64 5.10
CA PRO A 20 19.26 -9.48 6.14
C PRO A 20 17.75 -9.21 6.27
N PRO A 21 16.94 -10.23 6.57
CA PRO A 21 15.51 -10.03 6.80
C PRO A 21 15.32 -8.99 7.91
N PRO A 22 14.31 -8.11 7.80
CA PRO A 22 14.02 -7.17 8.86
C PRO A 22 13.75 -7.93 10.16
N VAL A 23 14.62 -7.72 11.15
CA VAL A 23 14.45 -8.29 12.48
C VAL A 23 13.29 -7.54 13.12
N TYR A 24 12.10 -8.14 13.10
CA TYR A 24 11.00 -7.69 13.93
C TYR A 24 11.38 -8.00 15.38
N SER A 25 12.09 -7.07 16.03
CA SER A 25 12.08 -6.99 17.47
C SER A 25 10.63 -6.81 17.90
N SER A 26 10.13 -7.70 18.75
CA SER A 26 8.84 -7.58 19.42
C SER A 26 8.89 -6.38 20.37
N GLN A 27 8.92 -5.19 19.80
CA GLN A 27 8.83 -3.95 20.54
C GLN A 27 7.34 -3.77 20.85
N PRO A 28 6.93 -3.66 22.12
CA PRO A 28 5.57 -3.26 22.45
C PRO A 28 5.30 -1.97 21.69
N SER A 29 4.16 -1.91 21.01
CA SER A 29 3.68 -0.76 20.24
C SER A 29 3.85 0.52 21.05
N HIS A 30 4.97 1.20 20.86
CA HIS A 30 5.20 2.51 21.43
C HIS A 30 4.26 3.43 20.66
N MET A 31 3.11 3.73 21.26
CA MET A 31 2.27 4.85 20.88
C MET A 31 3.18 6.06 20.82
N SER A 32 3.60 6.43 19.61
CA SER A 32 4.37 7.64 19.38
C SER A 32 3.56 8.78 19.98
N SER A 33 4.14 9.47 20.95
CA SER A 33 3.52 10.58 21.65
C SER A 33 3.36 11.72 20.65
N PHE A 34 2.24 11.72 19.92
CA PHE A 34 1.85 12.80 19.04
C PHE A 34 1.66 14.06 19.89
N LYS A 35 2.56 15.03 19.76
CA LYS A 35 2.31 16.41 20.18
C LYS A 35 1.73 17.18 18.99
N PRO A 36 0.41 17.43 18.92
CA PRO A 36 -0.12 18.37 17.95
C PRO A 36 0.13 19.77 18.51
N SER A 37 1.12 20.47 17.98
CA SER A 37 1.27 21.90 18.28
C SER A 37 0.32 22.70 17.40
N SER A 38 -0.54 23.46 18.07
CA SER A 38 -1.32 24.61 17.62
C SER A 38 -2.47 24.38 16.64
N THR A 39 -3.62 24.88 17.09
CA THR A 39 -4.89 25.05 16.40
C THR A 39 -4.75 25.99 15.19
N LEU A 40 -4.47 25.42 14.04
CA LEU A 40 -4.91 25.93 12.75
C LEU A 40 -5.71 24.77 12.16
N TYR A 41 -7.02 24.96 11.94
CA TYR A 41 -7.96 24.02 11.30
C TYR A 41 -7.27 22.71 10.88
N ASP A 42 -7.42 21.66 11.67
CA ASP A 42 -6.66 20.40 11.54
C ASP A 42 -7.10 19.61 10.30
N SER A 43 -6.83 20.19 9.14
CA SER A 43 -6.94 19.53 7.84
C SER A 43 -5.96 18.39 7.76
N SER A 44 -4.88 18.39 8.55
CA SER A 44 -3.89 17.32 8.55
C SER A 44 -4.50 15.99 9.04
N SER A 45 -5.25 15.99 10.14
CA SER A 45 -5.91 14.76 10.59
C SER A 45 -7.08 14.35 9.69
N VAL A 46 -7.83 15.31 9.15
CA VAL A 46 -8.94 15.04 8.23
C VAL A 46 -8.43 14.46 6.91
N ILE A 47 -7.40 15.05 6.32
CA ILE A 47 -6.74 14.54 5.11
C ILE A 47 -6.09 13.18 5.38
N SER A 48 -5.50 12.98 6.56
CA SER A 48 -4.96 11.68 6.97
C SER A 48 -6.05 10.60 7.05
N ARG A 49 -7.25 10.96 7.51
CA ARG A 49 -8.41 10.04 7.52
C ARG A 49 -8.93 9.77 6.11
N ILE A 50 -9.11 10.80 5.28
CA ILE A 50 -9.57 10.65 3.88
C ILE A 50 -8.61 9.75 3.08
N ARG A 51 -7.30 9.82 3.37
CA ARG A 51 -6.30 8.93 2.77
C ARG A 51 -6.45 7.45 3.13
N LEU A 52 -7.24 7.08 4.13
CA LEU A 52 -7.47 5.68 4.51
C LEU A 52 -8.78 5.15 3.93
N PHE A 53 -9.71 6.05 3.58
CA PHE A 53 -11.02 5.70 3.03
C PHE A 53 -11.01 5.58 1.51
N CYS A 54 -11.94 4.79 1.00
CA CYS A 54 -12.18 4.59 -0.41
C CYS A 54 -12.53 5.93 -1.06
N PRO A 55 -11.86 6.33 -2.16
CA PRO A 55 -12.12 7.62 -2.80
C PRO A 55 -13.49 7.68 -3.50
N ILE A 56 -14.15 6.54 -3.69
CA ILE A 56 -15.46 6.45 -4.34
C ILE A 56 -16.58 6.71 -3.33
N CYS A 57 -16.60 5.97 -2.21
CA CYS A 57 -17.68 6.05 -1.22
C CYS A 57 -17.35 6.88 0.03
N LEU A 58 -16.08 7.25 0.24
CA LEU A 58 -15.58 8.01 1.40
C LEU A 58 -15.97 7.42 2.77
N SER A 59 -16.35 6.15 2.80
CA SER A 59 -16.95 5.49 3.98
C SER A 59 -16.16 4.25 4.38
N ASN A 60 -15.91 3.36 3.42
CA ASN A 60 -15.21 2.10 3.68
C ASN A 60 -13.69 2.28 3.57
N PRO A 61 -12.90 1.53 4.34
CA PRO A 61 -11.44 1.55 4.22
C PRO A 61 -10.99 1.01 2.86
N LYS A 62 -9.81 1.42 2.43
CA LYS A 62 -9.17 0.85 1.24
C LYS A 62 -8.56 -0.51 1.57
N ASP A 63 -9.17 -1.57 1.06
CA ASP A 63 -8.78 -2.96 1.26
C ASP A 63 -8.58 -3.72 -0.07
N MET A 64 -8.73 -3.03 -1.21
CA MET A 64 -8.51 -3.59 -2.54
C MET A 64 -7.56 -2.71 -3.36
N ALA A 65 -6.71 -3.32 -4.18
CA ALA A 65 -5.80 -2.63 -5.09
C ALA A 65 -5.92 -3.17 -6.52
N PHE A 66 -5.88 -2.27 -7.51
CA PHE A 66 -5.78 -2.63 -8.92
C PHE A 66 -4.34 -3.00 -9.29
N GLY A 67 -4.14 -3.68 -10.44
CA GLY A 67 -2.80 -4.04 -10.94
C GLY A 67 -1.84 -2.86 -11.19
N CYS A 68 -2.37 -1.63 -11.25
CA CYS A 68 -1.61 -0.38 -11.34
C CYS A 68 -1.17 0.19 -9.97
N GLY A 69 -1.64 -0.36 -8.85
CA GLY A 69 -1.28 0.07 -7.48
C GLY A 69 -2.23 1.06 -6.82
N HIS A 70 -3.19 1.64 -7.54
CA HIS A 70 -4.25 2.46 -6.95
C HIS A 70 -5.27 1.62 -6.18
N GLN A 71 -5.90 2.21 -5.17
CA GLN A 71 -6.69 1.48 -4.16
C GLN A 71 -8.11 2.02 -3.98
N THR A 72 -9.04 1.12 -3.70
CA THR A 72 -10.46 1.37 -3.34
C THR A 72 -10.89 0.40 -2.23
N CYS A 73 -12.14 0.49 -1.74
CA CYS A 73 -12.72 -0.61 -0.98
C CYS A 73 -13.18 -1.75 -1.92
N CYS A 74 -13.33 -2.97 -1.39
CA CYS A 74 -13.81 -4.14 -2.12
C CYS A 74 -15.20 -3.92 -2.70
N GLU A 75 -16.13 -3.35 -1.91
CA GLU A 75 -17.51 -3.10 -2.34
C GLU A 75 -17.61 -2.22 -3.59
N CYS A 76 -16.78 -1.17 -3.69
CA CYS A 76 -16.79 -0.28 -4.84
C CYS A 76 -15.89 -0.79 -5.99
N GLY A 77 -14.97 -1.70 -5.70
CA GLY A 77 -13.91 -2.08 -6.63
C GLY A 77 -14.12 -3.41 -7.34
N GLN A 78 -14.88 -4.34 -6.74
CA GLN A 78 -14.99 -5.71 -7.23
C GLN A 78 -15.57 -5.81 -8.65
N ASP A 79 -16.49 -4.91 -9.01
CA ASP A 79 -17.15 -4.89 -10.31
C ASP A 79 -16.45 -3.96 -11.33
N LEU A 80 -15.37 -3.27 -10.92
CA LEU A 80 -14.62 -2.38 -11.80
C LEU A 80 -13.55 -3.16 -12.59
N GLN A 81 -13.70 -3.19 -13.92
CA GLN A 81 -12.70 -3.81 -14.80
C GLN A 81 -11.45 -2.95 -14.99
N LEU A 82 -11.57 -1.63 -14.80
CA LEU A 82 -10.50 -0.66 -14.97
C LEU A 82 -10.32 0.14 -13.68
N CYS A 83 -9.08 0.59 -13.46
CA CYS A 83 -8.78 1.46 -12.33
C CYS A 83 -9.45 2.84 -12.55
N PRO A 84 -10.23 3.34 -11.57
CA PRO A 84 -10.90 4.65 -11.68
C PRO A 84 -9.97 5.85 -11.39
N ILE A 85 -8.68 5.61 -11.13
CA ILE A 85 -7.72 6.65 -10.70
C ILE A 85 -6.59 6.87 -11.73
N CYS A 86 -6.28 5.87 -12.56
CA CYS A 86 -5.33 6.03 -13.68
C CYS A 86 -5.94 6.90 -14.78
#